data_AF-A0A963DSW1-F1
#
_entry.id   AF-A0A963DSW1-F1
#
_cell.length_a   1.000
_cell.length_b   1.000
_cell.length_c   1.000
_cell.angle_alpha   90.00
_cell.angle_beta   90.00
_cell.angle_gamma   90.00
#
_symmetry.space_group_name_H-M   'P 1'
#
loop_
_entity.id
_entity.type
_entity.pdbx_description
1 polymer ?
#
loop_
_entity_poly.entity_id
_entity_poly.type
_entity_poly.pdbx_seq_one_letter_code
_entity_poly.pdbx_strand_id
1 'polypeptide(L)'
;FTISSLGGIGGVAFTPIVNAPEVAILGLTRSRMAPVWDGQQFVPRNMLPMSISYDHRAIDGALAARFAATLKHLLGDVRRIML
;
A
#
# COMPACT_ATOMS: atom_id res chain seq x y z
N PHE A 1 -6.02 -13.82 1.28
CA PHE A 1 -5.53 -12.43 1.46
C PHE A 1 -6.59 -11.52 0.91
N THR A 2 -6.92 -10.45 1.62
CA THR A 2 -8.03 -9.57 1.26
C THR A 2 -7.52 -8.20 0.83
N ILE A 3 -8.20 -7.61 -0.16
CA ILE A 3 -8.04 -6.19 -0.53
C ILE A 3 -9.34 -5.47 -0.18
N SER A 4 -9.24 -4.38 0.59
CA SER A 4 -10.35 -3.49 0.90
C SER A 4 -10.05 -2.10 0.35
N SER A 5 -10.89 -1.63 -0.57
CA SER A 5 -10.70 -0.33 -1.23
C SER A 5 -11.81 0.65 -0.84
N LEU A 6 -11.39 1.77 -0.24
CA LEU A 6 -12.22 2.94 0.03
C LEU A 6 -11.95 4.07 -0.98
N GLY A 7 -11.27 3.78 -2.09
CA GLY A 7 -10.85 4.78 -3.08
C GLY A 7 -12.01 5.60 -3.67
N GLY A 8 -13.18 4.98 -3.80
CA GLY A 8 -14.40 5.65 -4.27
C GLY A 8 -14.96 6.67 -3.28
N ILE A 9 -14.75 6.48 -1.98
CA ILE A 9 -15.31 7.33 -0.92
C ILE A 9 -14.34 8.45 -0.56
N GLY A 10 -13.08 8.10 -0.23
CA GLY A 10 -12.09 9.07 0.23
C GLY A 10 -11.18 8.50 1.33
N GLY A 11 -10.67 9.38 2.17
CA GLY A 11 -9.77 9.02 3.28
C GLY A 11 -8.28 9.05 2.90
N VAL A 12 -7.44 9.21 3.92
CA VAL A 12 -5.98 9.30 3.76
C VAL A 12 -5.28 8.01 4.17
N ALA A 13 -5.82 7.29 5.15
CA ALA A 13 -5.39 5.97 5.60
C ALA A 13 -6.49 5.37 6.48
N PHE A 14 -6.45 4.06 6.71
CA PHE A 14 -7.25 3.39 7.73
C PHE A 14 -6.56 2.09 8.17
N THR A 15 -6.94 1.55 9.32
CA THR A 15 -6.41 0.29 9.84
C THR A 15 -7.42 -0.84 9.60
N PRO A 16 -7.39 -1.54 8.44
CA PRO A 16 -8.32 -2.64 8.18
C PRO A 16 -8.15 -3.76 9.21
N ILE A 17 -9.22 -4.47 9.54
CA ILE A 17 -9.16 -5.66 10.40
C ILE A 17 -8.89 -6.88 9.51
N VAL A 18 -7.96 -7.73 9.94
CA VAL A 18 -7.63 -8.97 9.23
C VAL A 18 -8.85 -9.89 9.23
N ASN A 19 -9.25 -10.39 8.06
CA ASN A 19 -10.34 -11.34 7.92
C ASN A 19 -9.84 -12.77 8.19
N ALA A 20 -9.84 -13.19 9.46
CA ALA A 20 -9.43 -14.54 9.84
C ALA A 20 -10.24 -15.61 9.08
N PRO A 21 -9.63 -16.71 8.61
CA PRO A 21 -8.30 -17.23 8.96
C PRO A 21 -7.14 -16.67 8.13
N GLU A 22 -7.33 -15.62 7.34
CA GLU A 22 -6.22 -14.97 6.64
C GLU A 22 -5.27 -14.28 7.63
N VAL A 23 -4.03 -14.03 7.20
CA VAL A 23 -2.97 -13.43 8.05
C VAL A 23 -2.63 -11.99 7.69
N ALA A 24 -3.20 -11.45 6.61
CA ALA A 24 -2.99 -10.07 6.20
C ALA A 24 -4.12 -9.53 5.29
N ILE A 25 -4.31 -8.22 5.34
CA ILE A 25 -5.27 -7.46 4.53
C ILE A 25 -4.63 -6.14 4.06
N LEU A 26 -4.89 -5.75 2.81
CA LEU A 26 -4.47 -4.48 2.24
C LEU A 26 -5.65 -3.50 2.17
N GLY A 27 -5.52 -2.36 2.83
CA GLY A 27 -6.39 -1.21 2.74
C GLY A 27 -5.86 -0.18 1.73
N LEU A 28 -6.73 0.26 0.82
CA LEU A 28 -6.45 1.32 -0.15
C LEU A 28 -7.43 2.48 0.03
N THR A 29 -6.94 3.71 0.00
CA THR A 29 -7.79 4.91 -0.02
C THR A 29 -7.61 5.70 -1.31
N ARG A 30 -8.33 6.82 -1.43
CA ARG A 30 -8.33 7.62 -2.66
C ARG A 30 -6.92 8.15 -2.97
N SER A 31 -6.44 7.87 -4.19
CA SER A 31 -5.20 8.47 -4.68
C SER A 31 -5.34 9.99 -4.78
N ARG A 32 -4.25 10.69 -4.53
CA ARG A 32 -4.21 12.15 -4.60
C ARG A 32 -2.92 12.64 -5.22
N MET A 33 -3.00 13.78 -5.90
CA MET A 33 -1.80 14.49 -6.30
C MET A 33 -1.08 15.04 -5.06
N ALA A 34 0.19 14.69 -4.92
CA ALA A 34 1.05 15.16 -3.85
C ALA A 34 2.41 15.61 -4.41
N PRO A 35 3.04 16.64 -3.84
CA PRO A 35 4.41 17.00 -4.19
C PRO A 35 5.36 15.92 -3.62
N VAL A 36 6.20 15.36 -4.48
CA VAL A 36 7.24 14.40 -4.10
C VAL A 36 8.58 14.95 -4.53
N TRP A 37 9.55 14.95 -3.61
CA TRP A 37 10.92 15.35 -3.92
C TRP A 37 11.59 14.28 -4.79
N ASP A 38 12.11 14.66 -5.95
CA ASP A 38 12.83 13.75 -6.85
C ASP A 38 14.35 13.74 -6.64
N GLY A 39 14.85 14.55 -5.71
CA GLY A 39 16.28 14.79 -5.49
C GLY A 39 16.71 16.21 -5.83
N GLN A 40 15.95 16.93 -6.66
CA GLN A 40 16.29 18.28 -7.13
C GLN A 40 15.12 19.27 -6.99
N GLN A 41 13.89 18.81 -7.18
CA GLN A 41 12.69 19.64 -7.12
C GLN A 41 11.48 18.84 -6.63
N PHE A 42 10.40 19.55 -6.28
CA PHE A 42 9.12 18.92 -6.03
C PHE A 42 8.39 18.68 -7.35
N VAL A 43 8.12 17.40 -7.64
CA VAL A 43 7.32 16.99 -8.78
C VAL A 43 5.95 16.51 -8.32
N PRO A 44 4.86 16.91 -9.01
CA PRO A 44 3.53 16.40 -8.68
C PRO A 44 3.42 14.93 -9.07
N ARG A 45 3.12 14.05 -8.11
CA ARG A 45 2.89 12.61 -8.33
C ARG A 45 1.52 12.19 -7.83
N ASN A 46 0.86 11.30 -8.56
CA ASN A 46 -0.36 10.67 -8.08
C ASN A 46 0.01 9.57 -7.08
N MET A 47 -0.21 9.84 -5.80
CA MET A 47 0.17 8.96 -4.70
C MET A 47 -1.04 8.16 -4.24
N LEU A 48 -0.89 6.83 -4.17
CA LEU A 48 -1.88 5.90 -3.61
C LEU A 48 -1.50 5.57 -2.16
N PRO A 49 -2.27 6.00 -1.15
CA PRO A 49 -2.06 5.57 0.23
C PRO A 49 -2.42 4.09 0.39
N MET A 50 -1.54 3.35 1.07
CA MET A 50 -1.71 1.92 1.34
C MET A 50 -1.54 1.67 2.84
N SER A 51 -2.38 0.80 3.39
CA SER A 51 -2.32 0.40 4.79
C SER A 51 -2.38 -1.12 4.86
N ILE A 52 -1.39 -1.76 5.48
CA ILE A 52 -1.34 -3.22 5.61
C ILE A 52 -1.52 -3.56 7.08
N SER A 53 -2.58 -4.30 7.38
CA SER A 53 -2.76 -4.95 8.67
C SER A 53 -2.42 -6.41 8.53
N TYR A 54 -1.75 -6.96 9.54
CA TYR A 54 -1.25 -8.33 9.53
C TYR A 54 -1.28 -8.93 10.93
N ASP A 55 -1.39 -10.25 10.99
CA ASP A 55 -1.27 -11.00 12.23
C ASP A 55 0.20 -11.16 12.61
N HIS A 56 0.62 -10.44 13.66
CA HIS A 56 2.02 -10.41 14.09
C HIS A 56 2.51 -11.75 14.67
N ARG A 57 1.61 -12.70 14.93
CA ARG A 57 1.96 -14.09 15.29
C ARG A 57 2.51 -14.87 14.10
N ALA A 58 2.11 -14.49 12.89
CA ALA A 58 2.49 -15.17 11.64
C ALA A 58 3.49 -14.35 10.80
N ILE A 59 3.42 -13.01 10.85
CA ILE A 59 4.22 -12.11 10.03
C ILE A 59 4.94 -11.10 10.92
N ASP A 60 6.26 -11.04 10.85
CA ASP A 60 7.03 -10.00 11.53
C ASP A 60 6.98 -8.65 10.78
N GLY A 61 7.33 -7.57 11.49
CA GLY A 61 7.31 -6.22 10.92
C GLY A 61 8.25 -6.02 9.72
N ALA A 62 9.37 -6.75 9.65
CA ALA A 62 10.31 -6.64 8.53
C ALA A 62 9.75 -7.27 7.26
N LEU A 63 9.05 -8.42 7.38
CA LEU A 63 8.33 -9.05 6.29
C LEU A 63 7.18 -8.17 5.80
N ALA A 64 6.39 -7.60 6.71
CA ALA A 64 5.30 -6.69 6.35
C ALA A 64 5.83 -5.44 5.61
N ALA A 65 6.91 -4.83 6.10
CA ALA A 65 7.54 -3.69 5.47
C ALA A 65 8.12 -4.02 4.08
N ARG A 66 8.79 -5.19 3.94
CA ARG A 66 9.29 -5.68 2.64
C ARG A 66 8.15 -5.91 1.67
N PHE A 67 7.05 -6.53 2.09
CA PHE A 67 5.87 -6.73 1.25
C PHE A 67 5.33 -5.39 0.73
N ALA A 68 5.16 -4.40 1.62
CA ALA A 68 4.72 -3.06 1.24
C ALA A 68 5.66 -2.38 0.23
N ALA A 69 6.97 -2.51 0.44
CA ALA A 69 7.99 -1.96 -0.45
C ALA A 69 7.99 -2.63 -1.83
N THR A 70 7.87 -3.96 -1.88
CA THR A 70 7.73 -4.72 -3.13
C THR A 70 6.47 -4.31 -3.87
N LEU A 71 5.33 -4.22 -3.19
CA LEU A 71 4.08 -3.79 -3.82
C LEU A 71 4.19 -2.37 -4.38
N LYS A 72 4.76 -1.43 -3.62
CA LYS A 72 5.08 -0.07 -4.11
C LYS A 72 5.96 -0.12 -5.36
N HIS A 73 6.98 -0.98 -5.37
CA HIS A 73 7.91 -1.12 -6.49
C HIS A 73 7.22 -1.64 -7.75
N LEU A 74 6.34 -2.64 -7.62
CA LEU A 74 5.57 -3.20 -8.74
C LEU A 74 4.52 -2.21 -9.26
N LEU A 75 3.81 -1.51 -8.37
CA LEU A 75 2.79 -0.51 -8.76
C LEU A 75 3.42 0.74 -9.38
N GLY A 76 4.68 1.06 -9.05
CA GLY A 76 5.41 2.15 -9.67
C GLY A 76 5.77 1.91 -11.14
N ASP A 77 5.83 0.64 -11.57
CA ASP A 77 6.04 0.25 -12.96
C ASP A 77 5.50 -1.18 -13.19
N VAL A 78 4.28 -1.27 -13.75
CA VAL A 78 3.56 -2.54 -13.92
C VAL A 78 4.30 -3.55 -14.81
N ARG A 79 5.22 -3.10 -15.67
CA ARG A 79 6.03 -3.98 -16.53
C ARG A 79 6.91 -4.93 -15.72
N ARG A 80 7.25 -4.55 -14.47
CA ARG A 80 8.01 -5.38 -13.53
C ARG A 80 7.29 -6.65 -13.11
N ILE A 81 5.98 -6.75 -13.35
CA ILE A 81 5.20 -7.97 -13.09
C ILE A 81 5.46 -9.04 -14.18
N MET A 82 5.90 -8.62 -15.37
CA MET A 82 6.13 -9.50 -16.52
C MET A 82 7.57 -10.03 -16.64
N LEU A 83 8.47 -9.59 -15.76
CA LEU A 83 9.87 -10.03 -15.69
C LEU A 83 10.03 -11.17 -14.70
#